data_AF-A0A947U4Y1-F1
#
_entry.id   AF-A0A947U4Y1-F1
#
_cell.length_a   1.000
_cell.length_b   1.000
_cell.length_c   1.000
_cell.angle_alpha   90.00
_cell.angle_beta   90.00
_cell.angle_gamma   90.00
#
_symmetry.space_group_name_H-M   'P 1'
#
loop_
_entity.id
_entity.type
_entity.pdbx_description
1 polymer ?
#
loop_
_entity_poly.entity_id
_entity_poly.type
_entity_poly.pdbx_seq_one_letter_code
_entity_poly.pdbx_strand_id
1 'polypeptide(L)'
;MSDLKILYPKPVVVMLGMRQVSIRPVQLRHFEAFGQAAGGLISVIGAQNPSAVYAYAQSAPALRDLLGTCTSLSAWRIRRLPTAAALELMIKVVEINNGFFDQALVTAASRLAGVTSRKA
;
A
#
# COMPACT_ATOMS: atom_id res chain seq x y z
N MET A 1 -15.19 -20.99 -8.01
CA MET A 1 -15.39 -20.53 -6.62
C MET A 1 -14.26 -19.58 -6.21
N SER A 2 -14.09 -18.43 -6.89
CA SER A 2 -12.88 -17.61 -6.77
C SER A 2 -13.14 -16.16 -6.33
N ASP A 3 -14.40 -15.73 -6.23
CA ASP A 3 -14.75 -14.31 -6.03
C ASP A 3 -14.79 -13.86 -4.55
N LEU A 4 -14.66 -14.78 -3.59
CA LEU A 4 -14.70 -14.44 -2.16
C LEU A 4 -13.32 -14.16 -1.52
N LYS A 5 -12.22 -14.39 -2.26
CA LYS A 5 -10.86 -13.99 -1.81
C LYS A 5 -10.74 -12.47 -1.61
N ILE A 6 -11.64 -11.71 -2.24
CA ILE A 6 -11.70 -10.24 -2.19
C ILE A 6 -12.16 -9.75 -0.81
N LEU A 7 -13.02 -10.49 -0.11
CA LEU A 7 -13.59 -10.07 1.17
C LEU A 7 -12.65 -10.31 2.36
N TYR A 8 -11.76 -11.30 2.27
CA TYR A 8 -10.85 -11.68 3.35
C TYR A 8 -9.45 -12.01 2.81
N PRO A 9 -8.67 -10.99 2.39
CA PRO A 9 -7.35 -11.25 1.87
C PRO A 9 -6.45 -11.73 3.01
N LYS A 10 -5.76 -12.86 2.79
CA LYS A 10 -4.88 -13.44 3.81
C LYS A 10 -3.63 -12.57 3.96
N PRO A 11 -3.14 -12.33 5.19
CA PRO A 11 -1.88 -11.63 5.37
C PRO A 11 -0.73 -12.36 4.68
N VAL A 12 0.14 -11.61 4.01
CA VAL A 12 1.33 -12.13 3.32
C VAL A 12 2.54 -11.90 4.21
N VAL A 13 3.36 -12.92 4.43
CA VAL A 13 4.59 -12.78 5.23
C VAL A 13 5.76 -12.50 4.30
N VAL A 14 6.48 -11.41 4.56
CA VAL A 14 7.72 -11.04 3.85
C VAL A 14 8.90 -11.02 4.81
N MET A 15 10.09 -11.29 4.27
CA MET A 15 11.33 -11.17 5.02
C MET A 15 11.88 -9.74 4.88
N LEU A 16 12.16 -9.08 6.00
CA LEU A 16 12.84 -7.80 6.09
C LEU A 16 14.16 -8.01 6.85
N GLY A 17 15.25 -8.24 6.13
CA GLY A 17 16.49 -8.77 6.70
C GLY A 17 16.25 -10.15 7.33
N MET A 18 16.56 -10.31 8.62
CA MET A 18 16.38 -11.57 9.36
C MET A 18 15.00 -11.69 10.04
N ARG A 19 14.02 -10.85 9.68
CA ARG A 19 12.71 -10.78 10.36
C ARG A 19 11.55 -11.08 9.42
N GLN A 20 10.58 -11.83 9.92
CA GLN A 20 9.30 -11.99 9.27
C GLN A 20 8.37 -10.83 9.63
N VAL A 21 7.81 -10.19 8.60
CA VAL A 21 6.81 -9.12 8.73
C VAL A 21 5.56 -9.58 8.00
N SER A 22 4.43 -9.61 8.71
CA SER A 22 3.14 -9.86 8.08
C SER A 22 2.61 -8.54 7.52
N ILE A 23 2.35 -8.52 6.22
CA ILE A 23 1.64 -7.48 5.50
C ILE A 23 0.15 -7.84 5.50
N ARG A 24 -0.65 -6.93 6.01
CA ARG A 24 -2.11 -7.04 6.09
C ARG A 24 -2.74 -6.23 4.96
N PRO A 25 -3.97 -6.59 4.58
CA PRO A 25 -4.71 -5.83 3.59
C PRO A 25 -5.07 -4.45 4.13
N VAL A 26 -5.01 -3.46 3.24
CA VAL A 26 -5.50 -2.10 3.52
C VAL A 26 -7.00 -2.17 3.78
N GLN A 27 -7.43 -1.62 4.91
CA GLN A 27 -8.84 -1.49 5.24
C GLN A 27 -9.41 -0.22 4.62
N LEU A 28 -10.70 -0.21 4.29
CA LEU A 28 -11.39 0.94 3.68
C LEU A 28 -11.17 2.26 4.44
N ARG A 29 -11.12 2.22 5.77
CA ARG A 29 -10.86 3.41 6.62
C ARG A 29 -9.46 4.01 6.45
N HIS A 30 -8.52 3.28 5.84
CA HIS A 30 -7.14 3.71 5.59
C HIS A 30 -6.86 3.92 4.09
N PHE A 31 -7.88 3.83 3.24
CA PHE A 31 -7.73 3.82 1.80
C PHE A 31 -7.21 5.16 1.25
N GLU A 32 -7.67 6.28 1.81
CA GLU A 32 -7.20 7.62 1.43
C GLU A 32 -5.72 7.82 1.80
N ALA A 33 -5.36 7.50 3.05
CA ALA A 33 -3.98 7.56 3.51
C ALA A 33 -3.06 6.65 2.69
N PHE A 34 -3.55 5.47 2.31
CA PHE A 34 -2.85 4.58 1.39
C PHE A 34 -2.66 5.22 0.02
N GLY A 35 -3.71 5.78 -0.59
CA GLY A 35 -3.64 6.41 -1.90
C GLY A 35 -2.65 7.58 -1.95
N GLN A 36 -2.65 8.44 -0.93
CA GLN A 36 -1.70 9.56 -0.83
C GLN A 36 -0.25 9.08 -0.72
N ALA A 37 0.00 8.07 0.11
CA ALA A 37 1.34 7.54 0.33
C ALA A 37 1.85 6.74 -0.89
N ALA A 38 0.99 5.92 -1.50
CA ALA A 38 1.31 5.19 -2.73
C ALA A 38 1.56 6.15 -3.90
N GLY A 39 0.71 7.16 -4.09
CA GLY A 39 0.87 8.16 -5.14
C GLY A 39 2.15 8.99 -4.98
N GLY A 40 2.47 9.41 -3.75
CA GLY A 40 3.73 10.09 -3.43
C GLY A 40 4.95 9.21 -3.74
N LEU A 41 4.93 7.95 -3.33
CA LEU A 41 6.00 6.99 -3.62
C LEU A 41 6.19 6.77 -5.13
N ILE A 42 5.10 6.54 -5.87
CA ILE A 42 5.14 6.33 -7.33
C ILE A 42 5.70 7.58 -8.04
N SER A 43 5.28 8.77 -7.63
CA SER A 43 5.75 10.03 -8.22
C SER A 43 7.25 10.22 -8.02
N VAL A 44 7.76 9.89 -6.84
CA VAL A 44 9.18 10.04 -6.50
C VAL A 44 10.06 8.96 -7.15
N ILE A 45 9.56 7.72 -7.28
CA ILE A 45 10.24 6.67 -8.05
C ILE A 45 10.27 7.04 -9.54
N GLY A 46 9.17 7.54 -10.09
CA GLY A 46 9.05 7.96 -11.48
C GLY A 46 9.99 9.11 -11.87
N ALA A 47 10.35 9.97 -10.91
CA ALA A 47 11.31 11.05 -11.09
C ALA A 47 12.78 10.58 -11.21
N GLN A 48 13.06 9.28 -11.02
CA GLN A 48 14.39 8.65 -11.13
C GLN A 48 15.50 9.37 -10.34
N ASN A 49 15.16 10.04 -9.25
CA ASN A 49 16.11 10.76 -8.42
C ASN A 49 16.27 10.07 -7.05
N PRO A 50 17.39 9.35 -6.81
CA PRO A 50 17.64 8.65 -5.56
C PRO A 50 17.61 9.56 -4.32
N SER A 51 18.03 10.83 -4.46
CA SER A 51 18.01 11.78 -3.35
C SER A 51 16.59 12.22 -2.99
N ALA A 52 15.70 12.35 -3.98
CA ALA A 52 14.29 12.63 -3.76
C ALA A 52 13.57 11.45 -3.08
N VAL A 53 13.90 10.21 -3.45
CA VAL A 53 13.41 8.98 -2.80
C VAL A 53 13.80 8.97 -1.32
N TYR A 54 15.06 9.29 -1.04
CA TYR A 54 15.57 9.31 0.33
C TYR A 54 14.96 10.44 1.17
N ALA A 55 14.77 11.62 0.58
CA ALA A 55 14.12 12.76 1.22
C ALA A 55 12.64 12.47 1.53
N TYR A 56 11.91 11.87 0.59
CA TYR A 56 10.53 11.44 0.79
C TYR A 56 10.40 10.45 1.94
N ALA A 57 11.30 9.47 2.01
CA ALA A 57 11.30 8.47 3.07
C ALA A 57 11.60 9.06 4.47
N GLN A 58 12.34 10.16 4.54
CA GLN A 58 12.57 10.88 5.80
C GLN A 58 11.40 11.80 6.20
N SER A 59 10.74 12.42 5.23
CA SER A 59 9.77 13.48 5.46
C SER A 59 8.32 13.01 5.57
N ALA A 60 8.02 11.75 5.26
CA ALA A 60 6.65 11.28 5.15
C ALA A 60 6.13 10.61 6.44
N PRO A 61 5.41 11.32 7.33
CA PRO A 61 4.66 10.70 8.43
C PRO A 61 3.61 9.71 7.92
N ALA A 62 2.99 10.00 6.77
CA ALA A 62 2.05 9.10 6.09
C ALA A 62 2.66 7.72 5.79
N LEU A 63 3.97 7.65 5.54
CA LEU A 63 4.71 6.42 5.30
C LEU A 63 4.69 5.53 6.55
N ARG A 64 4.91 6.13 7.72
CA ARG A 64 4.93 5.41 9.00
C ARG A 64 3.54 4.96 9.42
N ASP A 65 2.53 5.79 9.19
CA ASP A 65 1.14 5.47 9.51
C ASP A 65 0.62 4.32 8.64
N LEU A 66 1.00 4.29 7.37
CA LEU A 66 0.68 3.19 6.46
C LEU A 66 1.36 1.89 6.89
N LEU A 67 2.64 1.94 7.25
CA LEU A 67 3.34 0.77 7.79
C LEU A 67 2.69 0.27 9.09
N GLY A 68 2.19 1.18 9.94
CA GLY A 68 1.52 0.81 11.19
C GLY A 68 0.19 0.10 10.98
N THR A 69 -0.55 0.48 9.95
CA THR A 69 -1.86 -0.10 9.63
C THR A 69 -1.74 -1.39 8.83
N CYS A 70 -0.78 -1.44 7.91
CA CYS A 70 -0.66 -2.53 6.94
C CYS A 70 0.41 -3.56 7.31
N THR A 71 1.13 -3.43 8.42
CA THR A 71 2.15 -4.42 8.82
C THR A 71 2.04 -4.85 10.28
N SER A 72 2.62 -5.99 10.62
CA SER A 72 2.71 -6.48 12.00
C SER A 72 3.76 -5.76 12.86
N LEU A 73 4.38 -4.69 12.36
CA LEU A 73 5.35 -3.93 13.13
C LEU A 73 4.67 -2.99 14.12
N SER A 74 5.24 -2.86 15.32
CA SER A 74 4.80 -1.86 16.30
C SER A 74 5.28 -0.46 15.91
N ALA A 75 4.56 0.57 16.35
CA ALA A 75 4.92 1.97 16.09
C ALA A 75 6.37 2.30 16.47
N TRP A 76 6.87 1.75 17.58
CA TRP A 76 8.27 1.92 18.00
C TRP A 76 9.26 1.29 17.02
N ARG A 77 8.94 0.10 16.48
CA ARG A 77 9.78 -0.57 15.48
C ARG A 77 9.77 0.19 14.16
N ILE A 78 8.61 0.68 13.73
CA ILE A 78 8.48 1.49 12.53
C ILE A 78 9.30 2.77 12.66
N ARG A 79 9.28 3.41 13.83
CA ARG A 79 10.06 4.63 14.10
C ARG A 79 11.58 4.40 14.05
N ARG A 80 12.05 3.18 14.35
CA ARG A 80 13.47 2.80 14.34
C ARG A 80 13.90 2.05 13.08
N LEU A 81 13.03 1.91 12.08
CA LEU A 81 13.42 1.30 10.81
C LEU A 81 14.45 2.19 10.10
N PRO A 82 15.53 1.61 9.55
CA PRO A 82 16.37 2.30 8.59
C PRO A 82 15.53 2.77 7.40
N THR A 83 15.83 3.97 6.88
CA THR A 83 15.09 4.60 5.77
C THR A 83 14.95 3.68 4.56
N ALA A 84 16.02 3.00 4.17
CA ALA A 84 16.01 2.04 3.06
C ALA A 84 15.04 0.87 3.30
N ALA A 85 15.05 0.29 4.50
CA ALA A 85 14.18 -0.82 4.86
C ALA A 85 12.70 -0.40 4.95
N ALA A 86 12.42 0.83 5.39
CA ALA A 86 11.07 1.38 5.40
C ALA A 86 10.53 1.56 3.97
N LEU A 87 11.36 2.04 3.05
CA LEU A 87 11.01 2.22 1.65
C LEU A 87 10.75 0.86 0.97
N GLU A 88 11.63 -0.10 1.16
CA GLU A 88 11.49 -1.47 0.64
C GLU A 88 10.21 -2.14 1.14
N LEU A 89 9.95 -2.05 2.46
CA LEU A 89 8.73 -2.58 3.05
C LEU A 89 7.49 -1.91 2.46
N MET A 90 7.54 -0.60 2.20
CA MET A 90 6.41 0.10 1.61
C MET A 90 6.17 -0.29 0.16
N ILE A 91 7.21 -0.47 -0.66
CA ILE A 91 7.07 -1.00 -2.02
C ILE A 91 6.36 -2.35 -1.97
N LYS A 92 6.75 -3.24 -1.05
CA LYS A 92 6.09 -4.53 -0.86
C LYS A 92 4.64 -4.41 -0.39
N VAL A 93 4.35 -3.50 0.52
CA VAL A 93 2.97 -3.23 0.96
C VAL A 93 2.13 -2.73 -0.20
N VAL A 94 2.64 -1.79 -1.01
CA VAL A 94 1.94 -1.29 -2.21
C VAL A 94 1.73 -2.42 -3.18
N GLU A 95 2.77 -3.19 -3.56
CA GLU A 95 2.68 -4.33 -4.49
C GLU A 95 1.59 -5.34 -4.07
N ILE A 96 1.60 -5.77 -2.80
CA ILE A 96 0.65 -6.75 -2.27
C ILE A 96 -0.77 -6.19 -2.20
N ASN A 97 -0.93 -4.90 -1.91
CA ASN A 97 -2.23 -4.25 -1.86
C ASN A 97 -2.68 -3.74 -3.24
N ASN A 98 -1.80 -3.66 -4.24
CA ASN A 98 -2.13 -3.16 -5.57
C ASN A 98 -3.03 -4.14 -6.32
N GLY A 99 -2.86 -5.45 -6.09
CA GLY A 99 -3.77 -6.47 -6.61
C GLY A 99 -5.22 -6.28 -6.13
N PHE A 100 -5.42 -5.70 -4.94
CA PHE A 100 -6.74 -5.27 -4.46
C PHE A 100 -7.18 -3.97 -5.14
N PHE A 101 -6.28 -2.99 -5.34
CA PHE A 101 -6.58 -1.72 -6.00
C PHE A 101 -6.95 -1.89 -7.48
N ASP A 102 -6.18 -2.63 -8.27
CA ASP A 102 -6.46 -2.83 -9.70
C ASP A 102 -7.81 -3.51 -9.89
N GLN A 103 -8.10 -4.55 -9.11
CA GLN A 103 -9.38 -5.24 -9.18
C GLN A 103 -10.53 -4.42 -8.59
N ALA A 104 -10.31 -3.65 -7.51
CA ALA A 104 -11.31 -2.77 -6.93
C ALA A 104 -11.63 -1.58 -7.84
N LEU A 105 -10.63 -1.02 -8.53
CA LEU A 105 -10.79 0.04 -9.52
C LEU A 105 -11.49 -0.48 -10.77
N VAL A 106 -11.11 -1.66 -11.29
CA VAL A 106 -11.84 -2.30 -12.39
C VAL A 106 -13.28 -2.62 -11.98
N THR A 107 -13.51 -3.10 -10.77
CA THR A 107 -14.86 -3.39 -10.23
C THR A 107 -15.67 -2.11 -10.00
N ALA A 108 -15.06 -1.05 -9.50
CA ALA A 108 -15.71 0.25 -9.30
C ALA A 108 -16.01 0.93 -10.64
N ALA A 109 -15.07 0.90 -11.59
CA ALA A 109 -15.23 1.43 -12.94
C ALA A 109 -16.31 0.66 -13.72
N SER A 110 -16.34 -0.66 -13.65
CA SER A 110 -17.39 -1.48 -14.29
C SER A 110 -18.77 -1.26 -13.64
N ARG A 111 -18.84 -1.05 -12.33
CA ARG A 111 -20.09 -0.64 -11.66
C ARG A 111 -20.54 0.77 -12.07
N LEU A 112 -19.63 1.73 -12.15
CA LEU A 112 -19.92 3.09 -12.61
C LEU A 112 -20.34 3.10 -14.10
N ALA A 113 -19.66 2.33 -14.95
CA ALA A 113 -19.99 2.15 -16.36
C ALA A 113 -21.34 1.43 -16.57
N GLY A 114 -21.67 0.46 -15.71
CA GLY A 114 -22.98 -0.18 -15.69
C GLY A 114 -24.11 0.75 -15.21
N VAL A 115 -23.81 1.68 -14.30
CA VAL A 115 -24.76 2.71 -13.83
C VAL A 115 -24.99 3.80 -14.89
N THR A 116 -23.98 4.16 -15.70
CA THR A 116 -24.15 5.08 -16.83
C THR A 116 -24.81 4.44 -18.05
N SER A 117 -24.73 3.11 -18.21
CA SER A 117 -25.41 2.39 -19.31
C SER A 117 -26.93 2.26 -19.11
N ARG A 118 -27.50 2.67 -17.97
CA ARG A 118 -28.95 2.72 -17.75
C ARG A 118 -29.53 4.10 -18.06
N LYS A 119 -29.25 4.61 -19.26
CA LYS A 119 -30.02 5.66 -19.95
C LYS A 119 -29.75 5.57 -21.45
N ALA A 120 -30.51 4.69 -22.11
CA ALA A 120 -31.04 4.83 -23.46
C ALA A 120 -32.13 3.77 -23.63
#